data_AF-A0A1A9A4L3-F1
#
_entry.id   AF-A0A1A9A4L3-F1
#
_cell.length_a   1.000
_cell.length_b   1.000
_cell.length_c   1.000
_cell.angle_alpha   90.00
_cell.angle_beta   90.00
_cell.angle_gamma   90.00
#
_symmetry.space_group_name_H-M   'P 1'
#
loop_
_entity.id
_entity.type
_entity.pdbx_description
1 polymer ?
#
loop_
_entity_poly.entity_id
_entity_poly.type
_entity_poly.pdbx_seq_one_letter_code
_entity_poly.pdbx_strand_id
1 'polypeptide(L)'
;MSATYRALASVVMLIGFYVVALLQLAAVAALGVWLFSHTSGLLTGKVLLPLVVALGAVAVGLWKAIRTKNEPLPGPILGEREAPQLWATVRELAAAVGTRAPDEIRLLPDVNAAVSEQSRLLGLLGGRRTLYVGLPLLQGLRVDQLRSVLAHELGHYSGRHTRLGGVAYRGRLAIEETVERISPRNPIGWVFKGYALLYLMVDNAASRRQELEADRASVRLAGHEAATSALRTLPALDAAWAFYMRQYVEAGWSAGLLPDDLFGGFAQLLDARRNEIDELRENAPERKPSRWDTHPPIGVRVAAMVETPAATEARPDDRPASIVLADVAGAGRQLQSLVVEHGSRRILPWPEFVAEWMAASTQQRADGIYRAAGRFTGTATSGLPTVLDLVRAGRLGEFAAQFFPDATSQEAATAFAGPMETLLDNASIRSGRARWQLSWSGPARLVGPAGEPWDLAEIAKLAVSPETLDEALARLAERGVDPAQATVVQARASARNADLIGGLANIKIDGREHDVLVLDNGLVLIPDPGKSSEGEKRLTALVGAEPVGEVAARYPYLPYEEITSVEVRREVPLKATLTLFDGRVVQVQELMASEFLEKHSRDTLLRVFERIKD
;
A
#
# COMPACT_ATOMS: atom_id res chain seq x y z
N MET A 1 -31.99 -24.00 -9.98
CA MET A 1 -32.46 -23.48 -8.68
C MET A 1 -32.51 -21.96 -8.74
N SER A 2 -33.65 -21.30 -8.50
CA SER A 2 -33.76 -19.84 -8.67
C SER A 2 -32.92 -19.06 -7.64
N ALA A 3 -32.59 -17.80 -7.95
CA ALA A 3 -31.86 -16.88 -7.07
C ALA A 3 -32.53 -16.72 -5.68
N THR A 4 -33.86 -16.87 -5.61
CA THR A 4 -34.66 -16.80 -4.38
C THR A 4 -34.27 -17.87 -3.34
N TYR A 5 -34.05 -19.11 -3.76
CA TYR A 5 -33.68 -20.20 -2.84
C TYR A 5 -32.30 -20.02 -2.22
N ARG A 6 -31.41 -19.25 -2.87
CA ARG A 6 -30.01 -19.13 -2.48
C ARG A 6 -29.76 -17.92 -1.61
N ALA A 7 -30.45 -16.82 -1.90
CA ALA A 7 -30.49 -15.70 -0.97
C ALA A 7 -31.26 -16.08 0.32
N LEU A 8 -32.26 -16.96 0.20
CA LEU A 8 -32.83 -17.66 1.36
C LEU A 8 -31.78 -18.54 2.07
N ALA A 9 -30.92 -19.25 1.33
CA ALA A 9 -29.82 -20.01 1.94
C ALA A 9 -28.82 -19.12 2.69
N SER A 10 -28.41 -17.96 2.15
CA SER A 10 -27.55 -17.00 2.88
C SER A 10 -28.24 -16.43 4.12
N VAL A 11 -29.55 -16.17 4.07
CA VAL A 11 -30.33 -15.75 5.26
C VAL A 11 -30.45 -16.89 6.28
N VAL A 12 -30.71 -18.12 5.84
CA VAL A 12 -30.75 -19.31 6.71
C VAL A 12 -29.40 -19.58 7.34
N MET A 13 -28.31 -19.36 6.60
CA MET A 13 -26.94 -19.44 7.14
C MET A 13 -26.65 -18.29 8.10
N LEU A 14 -27.14 -17.08 7.85
CA LEU A 14 -27.01 -16.00 8.83
C LEU A 14 -27.79 -16.31 10.12
N ILE A 15 -29.02 -16.84 10.01
CA ILE A 15 -29.79 -17.33 11.16
C ILE A 15 -29.03 -18.46 11.86
N GLY A 16 -28.47 -19.39 11.10
CA GLY A 16 -27.65 -20.49 11.61
C GLY A 16 -26.43 -20.01 12.39
N PHE A 17 -25.80 -18.91 11.97
CA PHE A 17 -24.71 -18.28 12.71
C PHE A 17 -25.15 -17.81 14.10
N TYR A 18 -26.31 -17.14 14.20
CA TYR A 18 -26.89 -16.75 15.48
C TYR A 18 -27.30 -17.96 16.34
N VAL A 19 -27.83 -19.01 15.72
CA VAL A 19 -28.16 -20.26 16.41
C VAL A 19 -26.90 -20.92 16.98
N VAL A 20 -25.82 -20.99 16.20
CA VAL A 20 -24.51 -21.50 16.67
C VAL A 20 -23.98 -20.68 17.84
N ALA A 21 -24.10 -19.34 17.79
CA ALA A 21 -23.73 -18.49 18.91
C ALA A 21 -24.55 -18.77 20.17
N LEU A 22 -25.88 -18.95 20.03
CA LEU A 22 -26.77 -19.27 21.14
C LEU A 22 -26.48 -20.65 21.73
N LEU A 23 -26.20 -21.65 20.88
CA LEU A 23 -25.83 -23.00 21.32
C LEU A 23 -24.49 -23.00 22.08
N GLN A 24 -23.50 -22.21 21.62
CA GLN A 24 -22.24 -22.06 22.34
C GLN A 24 -22.43 -21.35 23.69
N LEU A 25 -23.29 -20.32 23.76
CA LEU A 25 -23.69 -19.71 25.03
C LEU A 25 -24.32 -20.73 25.98
N ALA A 26 -25.28 -21.51 25.49
CA ALA A 26 -25.93 -22.55 26.29
C ALA A 26 -24.95 -23.62 26.77
N ALA A 27 -24.01 -24.03 25.92
CA ALA A 27 -22.96 -24.99 26.27
C ALA A 27 -21.99 -24.45 27.33
N VAL A 28 -21.56 -23.19 27.23
CA VAL A 28 -20.72 -22.53 28.24
C VAL A 28 -21.47 -22.40 29.56
N ALA A 29 -22.75 -22.04 29.53
CA ALA A 29 -23.57 -21.96 30.74
C ALA A 29 -23.75 -23.33 31.41
N ALA A 30 -24.06 -24.38 30.63
CA ALA A 30 -24.19 -25.75 31.13
C ALA A 30 -22.87 -26.28 31.71
N LEU A 31 -21.75 -26.04 31.01
CA LEU A 31 -20.40 -26.36 31.49
C LEU A 31 -20.09 -25.62 32.79
N GLY A 32 -20.52 -24.36 32.90
CA GLY A 32 -20.32 -23.57 34.11
C GLY A 32 -21.08 -24.11 35.31
N VAL A 33 -22.35 -24.48 35.13
CA VAL A 33 -23.17 -25.15 36.17
C VAL A 33 -22.53 -26.49 36.58
N TRP A 34 -22.02 -27.26 35.62
CA TRP A 34 -21.35 -28.53 35.89
C TRP A 34 -20.02 -28.34 36.66
N LEU A 35 -19.17 -27.40 36.23
CA LEU A 35 -17.91 -27.09 36.91
C LEU A 35 -18.15 -26.57 38.33
N PHE A 36 -19.15 -25.69 38.52
CA PHE A 36 -19.48 -25.15 39.84
C PHE A 36 -19.98 -26.22 40.82
N SER A 37 -20.58 -27.31 40.31
CA SER A 37 -21.06 -28.43 41.13
C SER A 37 -19.99 -29.49 41.44
N HIS A 38 -18.86 -29.52 40.72
CA HIS A 38 -17.86 -30.60 40.81
C HIS A 38 -16.41 -30.14 41.06
N THR A 39 -16.12 -28.84 41.05
CA THR A 39 -14.75 -28.31 41.18
C THR A 39 -14.67 -27.12 42.15
N SER A 40 -13.45 -26.74 42.55
CA SER A 40 -13.25 -25.54 43.38
C SER A 40 -13.48 -24.27 42.56
N GLY A 41 -14.08 -23.24 43.18
CA GLY A 41 -14.46 -22.00 42.49
C GLY A 41 -13.32 -21.27 41.77
N LEU A 42 -12.07 -21.47 42.23
CA LEU A 42 -10.86 -20.94 41.57
C LEU A 42 -10.58 -21.61 40.23
N LEU A 43 -10.77 -22.93 40.12
CA LEU A 43 -10.59 -23.66 38.86
C LEU A 43 -11.72 -23.34 37.88
N THR A 44 -12.95 -23.28 38.39
CA THR A 44 -14.16 -22.88 37.65
C THR A 44 -13.97 -21.49 37.03
N GLY A 45 -13.50 -20.51 37.81
CA GLY A 45 -13.25 -19.15 37.34
C GLY A 45 -12.19 -19.07 36.25
N LYS A 46 -11.08 -19.82 36.37
CA LYS A 46 -10.00 -19.85 35.36
C LYS A 46 -10.45 -20.40 34.00
N VAL A 47 -11.44 -21.30 33.98
CA VAL A 47 -11.98 -21.88 32.74
C VAL A 47 -13.13 -21.06 32.16
N LEU A 48 -14.04 -20.55 33.00
CA LEU A 48 -15.22 -19.79 32.56
C LEU A 48 -14.90 -18.37 32.12
N LEU A 49 -13.99 -17.67 32.82
CA LEU A 49 -13.67 -16.27 32.51
C LEU A 49 -13.29 -16.05 31.03
N PRO A 50 -12.34 -16.80 30.43
CA PRO A 50 -12.01 -16.63 29.01
C PRO A 50 -13.17 -16.99 28.07
N LEU A 51 -14.03 -17.94 28.43
CA LEU A 51 -15.21 -18.32 27.63
C LEU A 51 -16.29 -17.23 27.66
N VAL A 52 -16.55 -16.64 28.82
CA VAL A 52 -17.51 -15.53 29.00
C VAL A 52 -17.01 -14.27 28.29
N VAL A 53 -15.72 -13.94 28.40
CA VAL A 53 -15.11 -12.80 27.69
C VAL A 53 -15.23 -12.98 26.17
N ALA A 54 -14.94 -14.18 25.67
CA ALA A 54 -15.09 -14.48 24.24
C ALA A 54 -16.54 -14.34 23.78
N LEU A 55 -17.49 -14.82 24.57
CA LEU A 55 -18.91 -14.72 24.24
C LEU A 55 -19.40 -13.26 24.26
N GLY A 56 -18.92 -12.45 25.20
CA GLY A 56 -19.15 -11.01 25.23
C GLY A 56 -18.61 -10.31 23.98
N ALA A 57 -17.41 -10.70 23.51
CA ALA A 57 -16.82 -10.17 22.29
C ALA A 57 -17.66 -10.50 21.04
N VAL A 58 -18.21 -11.72 20.96
CA VAL A 58 -19.16 -12.12 19.89
C VAL A 58 -20.43 -11.27 19.93
N ALA A 59 -21.02 -11.08 21.11
CA ALA A 59 -22.24 -10.28 21.26
C ALA A 59 -22.01 -8.81 20.84
N VAL A 60 -20.85 -8.23 21.20
CA VAL A 60 -20.46 -6.88 20.80
C VAL A 60 -20.23 -6.79 19.29
N GLY A 61 -19.54 -7.77 18.68
CA GLY A 61 -19.33 -7.82 17.23
C GLY A 61 -20.65 -7.88 16.46
N LEU A 62 -21.57 -8.75 16.88
CA LEU A 62 -22.91 -8.86 16.31
C LEU A 62 -23.72 -7.56 16.46
N TRP A 63 -23.69 -6.96 17.65
CA TRP A 63 -24.41 -5.71 17.92
C TRP A 63 -23.89 -4.55 17.08
N LYS A 64 -22.56 -4.44 16.92
CA LYS A 64 -21.93 -3.42 16.10
C LYS A 64 -22.27 -3.64 14.62
N ALA A 65 -22.15 -4.86 14.09
CA ALA A 65 -22.53 -5.17 12.71
C ALA A 65 -23.99 -4.81 12.37
N ILE A 66 -24.91 -4.91 13.34
CA ILE A 66 -26.31 -4.47 13.18
C ILE A 66 -26.42 -2.93 13.14
N ARG A 67 -25.58 -2.21 13.91
CA ARG A 67 -25.64 -0.74 14.05
C ARG A 67 -24.73 0.03 13.08
N THR A 68 -23.71 -0.59 12.49
CA THR A 68 -22.80 0.08 11.56
C THR A 68 -23.58 0.57 10.35
N LYS A 69 -23.53 1.88 10.09
CA LYS A 69 -24.06 2.50 8.88
C LYS A 69 -22.96 2.48 7.83
N ASN A 70 -23.28 2.02 6.62
CA ASN A 70 -22.37 2.16 5.47
C ASN A 70 -22.40 3.63 5.04
N GLU A 71 -21.44 4.41 5.53
CA GLU A 71 -21.22 5.77 5.02
C GLU A 71 -20.71 5.70 3.57
N PRO A 72 -21.15 6.63 2.71
CA PRO A 72 -20.64 6.68 1.34
C PRO A 72 -19.14 6.91 1.33
N LEU A 73 -18.43 6.30 0.37
CA LEU A 73 -17.01 6.57 0.18
C LEU A 73 -16.80 8.08 -0.13
N PRO A 74 -15.72 8.68 0.39
CA PRO A 74 -15.39 10.07 0.11
C PRO A 74 -15.10 10.24 -1.39
N GLY A 75 -15.64 11.30 -1.98
CA GLY A 75 -15.51 11.59 -3.40
C GLY A 75 -16.53 12.64 -3.87
N PRO A 76 -16.21 13.42 -4.91
CA PRO A 76 -17.11 14.46 -5.40
C PRO A 76 -18.36 13.83 -6.01
N ILE A 77 -19.50 14.42 -5.71
CA ILE A 77 -20.79 14.04 -6.29
C ILE A 77 -20.86 14.66 -7.67
N LEU A 78 -21.08 13.83 -8.70
CA LEU A 78 -21.26 14.28 -10.07
C LEU A 78 -22.72 14.59 -10.34
N GLY A 79 -23.05 15.87 -10.46
CA GLY A 79 -24.33 16.35 -10.95
C GLY A 79 -24.52 16.13 -12.46
N GLU A 80 -25.75 16.29 -12.94
CA GLU A 80 -26.07 16.16 -14.37
C GLU A 80 -25.32 17.14 -15.27
N ARG A 81 -24.95 18.31 -14.73
CA ARG A 81 -24.16 19.32 -15.48
C ARG A 81 -22.71 18.91 -15.65
N GLU A 82 -22.15 18.20 -14.67
CA GLU A 82 -20.73 17.81 -14.65
C GLU A 82 -20.49 16.55 -15.49
N ALA A 83 -21.49 15.66 -15.58
CA ALA A 83 -21.38 14.40 -16.33
C ALA A 83 -22.69 14.03 -17.07
N PRO A 84 -23.18 14.86 -18.01
CA PRO A 84 -24.48 14.65 -18.65
C PRO A 84 -24.55 13.33 -19.42
N GLN A 85 -23.47 12.98 -20.11
CA GLN A 85 -23.37 11.75 -20.91
C GLN A 85 -23.31 10.50 -20.02
N LEU A 86 -22.61 10.59 -18.87
CA LEU A 86 -22.58 9.51 -17.89
C LEU A 86 -23.98 9.25 -17.32
N TRP A 87 -24.67 10.31 -16.90
CA TRP A 87 -26.04 10.20 -16.37
C TRP A 87 -27.03 9.65 -17.40
N ALA A 88 -26.94 10.06 -18.67
CA ALA A 88 -27.77 9.52 -19.74
C ALA A 88 -27.49 8.02 -19.94
N THR A 89 -26.21 7.65 -20.05
CA THR A 89 -25.76 6.26 -20.21
C THR A 89 -26.23 5.37 -19.06
N VAL A 90 -26.07 5.83 -17.81
CA VAL A 90 -26.48 5.07 -16.62
C VAL A 90 -27.99 4.84 -16.60
N ARG A 91 -28.80 5.84 -16.97
CA ARG A 91 -30.27 5.69 -17.02
C ARG A 91 -30.72 4.76 -18.14
N GLU A 92 -30.11 4.89 -19.31
CA GLU A 92 -30.35 4.02 -20.47
C GLU A 92 -30.06 2.56 -20.09
N LEU A 93 -28.87 2.28 -19.55
CA LEU A 93 -28.48 0.94 -19.14
C LEU A 93 -29.35 0.44 -17.98
N ALA A 94 -29.66 1.26 -16.98
CA ALA A 94 -30.52 0.83 -15.87
C ALA A 94 -31.91 0.41 -16.37
N ALA A 95 -32.49 1.18 -17.30
CA ALA A 95 -33.76 0.82 -17.94
C ALA A 95 -33.66 -0.48 -18.75
N ALA A 96 -32.59 -0.65 -19.53
CA ALA A 96 -32.39 -1.82 -20.37
C ALA A 96 -32.15 -3.12 -19.57
N VAL A 97 -31.43 -3.04 -18.44
CA VAL A 97 -31.22 -4.17 -17.53
C VAL A 97 -32.44 -4.38 -16.60
N GLY A 98 -33.37 -3.42 -16.53
CA GLY A 98 -34.60 -3.53 -15.74
C GLY A 98 -34.40 -3.26 -14.24
N THR A 99 -33.54 -2.30 -13.90
CA THR A 99 -33.32 -1.84 -12.53
C THR A 99 -33.54 -0.33 -12.39
N ARG A 100 -33.72 0.15 -11.15
CA ARG A 100 -33.82 1.58 -10.87
C ARG A 100 -32.44 2.22 -11.00
N ALA A 101 -32.36 3.33 -11.72
CA ALA A 101 -31.14 4.13 -11.84
C ALA A 101 -30.63 4.58 -10.45
N PRO A 102 -29.31 4.71 -10.27
CA PRO A 102 -28.72 5.33 -9.08
C PRO A 102 -29.29 6.73 -8.82
N ASP A 103 -29.42 7.09 -7.54
CA ASP A 103 -29.85 8.42 -7.10
C ASP A 103 -28.67 9.42 -7.08
N GLU A 104 -27.44 8.92 -7.10
CA GLU A 104 -26.21 9.68 -7.00
C GLU A 104 -25.09 8.98 -7.77
N ILE A 105 -24.20 9.76 -8.40
CA ILE A 105 -22.94 9.28 -8.98
C ILE A 105 -21.79 9.97 -8.24
N ARG A 106 -20.75 9.23 -7.85
CA ARG A 106 -19.53 9.74 -7.20
C ARG A 106 -18.29 9.30 -7.95
N LEU A 107 -17.29 10.18 -8.00
CA LEU A 107 -15.95 9.79 -8.45
C LEU A 107 -15.14 9.15 -7.33
N LEU A 108 -14.32 8.17 -7.68
CA LEU A 108 -13.36 7.50 -6.79
C LEU A 108 -11.92 7.62 -7.29
N PRO A 109 -10.93 7.53 -6.38
CA PRO A 109 -9.51 7.55 -6.73
C PRO A 109 -8.94 6.19 -7.15
N ASP A 110 -9.78 5.23 -7.57
CA ASP A 110 -9.35 3.85 -7.84
C ASP A 110 -9.78 3.39 -9.24
N VAL A 111 -9.18 2.31 -9.76
CA VAL A 111 -9.64 1.62 -10.97
C VAL A 111 -10.83 0.73 -10.62
N ASN A 112 -11.98 1.34 -10.36
CA ASN A 112 -13.17 0.62 -9.90
C ASN A 112 -14.47 1.27 -10.37
N ALA A 113 -15.51 0.46 -10.54
CA ALA A 113 -16.88 0.92 -10.64
C ALA A 113 -17.74 0.02 -9.75
N ALA A 114 -18.62 0.62 -8.95
CA ALA A 114 -19.46 -0.14 -8.05
C ALA A 114 -20.79 0.58 -7.83
N VAL A 115 -21.87 -0.18 -7.71
CA VAL A 115 -23.14 0.36 -7.21
C VAL A 115 -23.34 -0.09 -5.77
N SER A 116 -23.73 0.83 -4.90
CA SER A 116 -24.11 0.55 -3.52
C SER A 116 -25.54 1.02 -3.25
N GLU A 117 -26.27 0.29 -2.41
CA GLU A 117 -27.62 0.67 -1.96
C GLU A 117 -27.67 0.75 -0.42
N GLN A 118 -27.98 1.93 0.12
CA GLN A 118 -28.19 2.16 1.55
C GLN A 118 -29.57 1.70 1.98
N SER A 119 -29.78 0.38 2.02
CA SER A 119 -31.08 -0.23 2.33
C SER A 119 -31.53 0.01 3.78
N ARG A 120 -32.84 0.17 3.97
CA ARG A 120 -33.51 0.32 5.28
C ARG A 120 -34.00 -1.04 5.79
N LEU A 121 -34.27 -1.14 7.10
CA LEU A 121 -34.73 -2.38 7.77
C LEU A 121 -33.90 -3.62 7.40
N LEU A 122 -32.59 -3.58 7.66
CA LEU A 122 -31.64 -4.69 7.40
C LEU A 122 -31.57 -5.17 5.94
N GLY A 123 -32.00 -4.38 4.94
CA GLY A 123 -31.99 -4.80 3.53
C GLY A 123 -33.39 -5.05 2.95
N LEU A 124 -34.42 -5.13 3.79
CA LEU A 124 -35.78 -5.46 3.38
C LEU A 124 -36.47 -4.34 2.59
N LEU A 125 -36.10 -3.09 2.87
CA LEU A 125 -36.55 -1.91 2.13
C LEU A 125 -35.40 -1.34 1.32
N GLY A 126 -35.65 -1.11 0.04
CA GLY A 126 -34.72 -0.38 -0.83
C GLY A 126 -34.40 1.01 -0.28
N GLY A 127 -33.26 1.54 -0.66
CA GLY A 127 -32.75 2.81 -0.14
C GLY A 127 -32.05 3.63 -1.19
N ARG A 128 -31.23 4.59 -0.76
CA ARG A 128 -30.50 5.46 -1.68
C ARG A 128 -29.43 4.64 -2.41
N ARG A 129 -29.41 4.71 -3.74
CA ARG A 129 -28.40 4.07 -4.59
C ARG A 129 -27.35 5.07 -5.01
N THR A 130 -26.09 4.72 -4.83
CA THR A 130 -24.95 5.50 -5.29
C THR A 130 -24.12 4.65 -6.23
N LEU A 131 -23.88 5.16 -7.44
CA LEU A 131 -22.89 4.62 -8.36
C LEU A 131 -21.55 5.31 -8.07
N TYR A 132 -20.53 4.52 -7.87
CA TYR A 132 -19.15 4.97 -7.76
C TYR A 132 -18.43 4.64 -9.06
N VAL A 133 -17.70 5.60 -9.60
CA VAL A 133 -16.90 5.42 -10.82
C VAL A 133 -15.52 6.01 -10.60
N GLY A 134 -14.50 5.19 -10.82
CA GLY A 134 -13.11 5.60 -10.74
C GLY A 134 -12.74 6.61 -11.80
N LEU A 135 -12.07 7.71 -11.43
CA LEU A 135 -11.46 8.58 -12.43
C LEU A 135 -10.32 7.85 -13.20
N PRO A 136 -9.43 7.08 -12.55
CA PRO A 136 -8.46 6.25 -13.27
C PRO A 136 -9.12 5.25 -14.23
N LEU A 137 -10.28 4.70 -13.86
CA LEU A 137 -11.08 3.83 -14.73
C LEU A 137 -11.55 4.58 -15.99
N LEU A 138 -12.12 5.77 -15.84
CA LEU A 138 -12.57 6.60 -16.97
C LEU A 138 -11.43 7.01 -17.91
N GLN A 139 -10.22 7.19 -17.37
CA GLN A 139 -9.04 7.57 -18.17
C GLN A 139 -8.48 6.39 -18.98
N GLY A 140 -8.62 5.15 -18.50
CA GLY A 140 -8.08 3.95 -19.14
C GLY A 140 -9.06 3.16 -20.01
N LEU A 141 -10.37 3.40 -19.90
CA LEU A 141 -11.38 2.71 -20.71
C LEU A 141 -11.77 3.50 -21.96
N ARG A 142 -12.27 2.78 -22.96
CA ARG A 142 -13.08 3.32 -24.06
C ARG A 142 -14.55 3.46 -23.64
N VAL A 143 -15.34 4.26 -24.35
CA VAL A 143 -16.76 4.48 -24.03
C VAL A 143 -17.57 3.18 -24.08
N ASP A 144 -17.33 2.32 -25.07
CA ASP A 144 -17.98 1.01 -25.18
C ASP A 144 -17.62 0.07 -24.01
N GLN A 145 -16.37 0.04 -23.59
CA GLN A 145 -15.89 -0.69 -22.42
C GLN A 145 -16.51 -0.16 -21.13
N LEU A 146 -16.61 1.17 -20.96
CA LEU A 146 -17.31 1.77 -19.82
C LEU A 146 -18.78 1.33 -19.80
N ARG A 147 -19.48 1.36 -20.93
CA ARG A 147 -20.86 0.88 -21.04
C ARG A 147 -20.99 -0.58 -20.61
N SER A 148 -20.03 -1.43 -21.01
CA SER A 148 -19.97 -2.83 -20.57
C SER A 148 -19.83 -2.97 -19.05
N VAL A 149 -18.92 -2.22 -18.44
CA VAL A 149 -18.71 -2.21 -16.99
C VAL A 149 -19.96 -1.71 -16.26
N LEU A 150 -20.56 -0.60 -16.70
CA LEU A 150 -21.78 -0.08 -16.10
C LEU A 150 -22.96 -1.05 -16.25
N ALA A 151 -23.09 -1.73 -17.39
CA ALA A 151 -24.09 -2.77 -17.60
C ALA A 151 -23.88 -3.98 -16.67
N HIS A 152 -22.61 -4.34 -16.39
CA HIS A 152 -22.26 -5.36 -15.41
C HIS A 152 -22.73 -4.95 -14.01
N GLU A 153 -22.31 -3.77 -13.56
CA GLU A 153 -22.61 -3.24 -12.22
C GLU A 153 -24.12 -3.09 -12.00
N LEU A 154 -24.85 -2.54 -12.98
CA LEU A 154 -26.31 -2.45 -12.94
C LEU A 154 -26.98 -3.83 -13.05
N GLY A 155 -26.33 -4.77 -13.73
CA GLY A 155 -26.68 -6.19 -13.85
C GLY A 155 -26.83 -6.87 -12.49
N HIS A 156 -25.95 -6.59 -11.53
CA HIS A 156 -26.07 -7.10 -10.16
C HIS A 156 -27.37 -6.68 -9.46
N TYR A 157 -27.94 -5.55 -9.87
CA TYR A 157 -29.19 -5.01 -9.33
C TYR A 157 -30.42 -5.33 -10.18
N SER A 158 -30.25 -6.11 -11.25
CA SER A 158 -31.35 -6.60 -12.08
C SER A 158 -31.93 -7.90 -11.55
N GLY A 159 -33.24 -7.91 -11.37
CA GLY A 159 -33.97 -9.02 -10.75
C GLY A 159 -34.68 -8.61 -9.47
N ARG A 160 -35.85 -9.24 -9.22
CA ARG A 160 -36.77 -8.96 -8.09
C ARG A 160 -36.20 -9.30 -6.69
N HIS A 161 -34.89 -9.52 -6.55
CA HIS A 161 -34.27 -10.18 -5.39
C HIS A 161 -33.10 -9.42 -4.74
N THR A 162 -32.86 -8.15 -5.10
CA THR A 162 -31.83 -7.27 -4.46
C THR A 162 -31.96 -7.15 -2.94
N ARG A 163 -33.16 -7.39 -2.39
CA ARG A 163 -33.47 -7.29 -0.95
C ARG A 163 -32.69 -8.28 -0.07
N LEU A 164 -32.36 -9.46 -0.58
CA LEU A 164 -31.68 -10.50 0.21
C LEU A 164 -30.15 -10.44 0.07
N GLY A 165 -29.63 -9.75 -0.95
CA GLY A 165 -28.18 -9.52 -1.14
C GLY A 165 -27.59 -8.61 -0.07
N GLY A 166 -28.31 -7.54 0.32
CA GLY A 166 -27.90 -6.68 1.43
C GLY A 166 -27.83 -7.42 2.78
N VAL A 167 -28.69 -8.43 2.98
CA VAL A 167 -28.67 -9.28 4.19
C VAL A 167 -27.45 -10.21 4.16
N ALA A 168 -27.12 -10.80 3.01
CA ALA A 168 -25.94 -11.66 2.85
C ALA A 168 -24.62 -10.87 3.05
N TYR A 169 -24.52 -9.65 2.49
CA TYR A 169 -23.35 -8.80 2.69
C TYR A 169 -23.14 -8.41 4.16
N ARG A 170 -24.21 -7.99 4.86
CA ARG A 170 -24.12 -7.71 6.30
C ARG A 170 -23.83 -8.95 7.13
N GLY A 171 -24.35 -10.11 6.72
CA GLY A 171 -24.03 -11.40 7.33
C GLY A 171 -22.53 -11.70 7.25
N ARG A 172 -21.91 -11.43 6.09
CA ARG A 172 -20.47 -11.56 5.90
C ARG A 172 -19.68 -10.65 6.83
N LEU A 173 -20.02 -9.35 6.89
CA LEU A 173 -19.35 -8.40 7.78
C LEU A 173 -19.48 -8.80 9.26
N ALA A 174 -20.66 -9.28 9.66
CA ALA A 174 -20.89 -9.75 11.03
C ALA A 174 -20.03 -10.99 11.36
N ILE A 175 -19.87 -11.90 10.41
CA ILE A 175 -19.04 -13.10 10.56
C ILE A 175 -17.56 -12.72 10.63
N GLU A 176 -17.07 -11.86 9.73
CA GLU A 176 -15.68 -11.37 9.69
C GLU A 176 -15.33 -10.64 11.00
N GLU A 177 -16.12 -9.64 11.42
CA GLU A 177 -15.89 -8.89 12.65
C GLU A 177 -15.95 -9.79 13.91
N THR A 178 -16.78 -10.84 13.88
CA THR A 178 -16.85 -11.81 14.98
C THR A 178 -15.60 -12.68 15.06
N VAL A 179 -15.11 -13.18 13.91
CA VAL A 179 -13.92 -14.04 13.85
C VAL A 179 -12.66 -13.27 14.26
N GLU A 180 -12.50 -12.02 13.84
CA GLU A 180 -11.34 -11.18 14.19
C GLU A 180 -11.24 -10.89 15.69
N ARG A 181 -12.38 -10.81 16.40
CA ARG A 181 -12.42 -10.51 17.84
C ARG A 181 -12.13 -11.72 18.73
N ILE A 182 -12.16 -12.95 18.19
CA ILE A 182 -11.95 -14.16 18.98
C ILE A 182 -10.50 -14.60 18.87
N SER A 183 -9.84 -14.82 20.02
CA SER A 183 -8.47 -15.33 20.06
C SER A 183 -8.34 -16.64 19.25
N PRO A 184 -7.29 -16.80 18.40
CA PRO A 184 -7.07 -18.01 17.60
C PRO A 184 -6.94 -19.31 18.41
N ARG A 185 -6.63 -19.19 19.71
CA ARG A 185 -6.48 -20.32 20.63
C ARG A 185 -7.79 -20.71 21.32
N ASN A 186 -8.88 -19.99 21.08
CA ASN A 186 -10.15 -20.23 21.74
C ASN A 186 -10.98 -21.27 20.94
N PRO A 187 -11.44 -22.38 21.56
CA PRO A 187 -12.26 -23.38 20.90
C PRO A 187 -13.59 -22.84 20.33
N ILE A 188 -14.17 -21.80 20.96
CA ILE A 188 -15.33 -21.05 20.43
C ILE A 188 -15.01 -20.48 19.05
N GLY A 189 -13.81 -19.92 18.89
CA GLY A 189 -13.34 -19.34 17.63
C GLY A 189 -13.16 -20.36 16.50
N TRP A 190 -12.80 -21.60 16.81
CA TRP A 190 -12.66 -22.65 15.80
C TRP A 190 -14.01 -23.03 15.17
N VAL A 191 -15.07 -23.11 15.98
CA VAL A 191 -16.42 -23.41 15.50
C VAL A 191 -16.94 -22.27 14.63
N PHE A 192 -16.76 -21.01 15.06
CA PHE A 192 -17.14 -19.86 14.24
C PHE A 192 -16.31 -19.72 12.96
N LYS A 193 -15.02 -20.04 13.00
CA LYS A 193 -14.15 -20.07 11.81
C LYS A 193 -14.59 -21.16 10.82
N GLY A 194 -14.93 -22.36 11.31
CA GLY A 194 -15.48 -23.43 10.48
C GLY A 194 -16.81 -23.02 9.84
N TYR A 195 -17.68 -22.36 10.60
CA TYR A 195 -18.93 -21.82 10.09
C TYR A 195 -18.71 -20.72 9.05
N ALA A 196 -17.78 -19.80 9.28
CA ALA A 196 -17.40 -18.74 8.36
C ALA A 196 -16.90 -19.31 7.03
N LEU A 197 -16.06 -20.36 7.06
CA LEU A 197 -15.60 -21.04 5.85
C LEU A 197 -16.75 -21.69 5.08
N LEU A 198 -17.69 -22.33 5.76
CA LEU A 198 -18.89 -22.89 5.12
C LEU A 198 -19.78 -21.80 4.50
N TYR A 199 -19.99 -20.70 5.23
CA TYR A 199 -20.72 -19.53 4.75
C TYR A 199 -20.07 -18.99 3.47
N LEU A 200 -18.75 -18.75 3.49
CA LEU A 200 -17.99 -18.26 2.35
C LEU A 200 -18.05 -19.23 1.15
N MET A 201 -18.01 -20.54 1.37
CA MET A 201 -18.14 -21.52 0.27
C MET A 201 -19.50 -21.42 -0.45
N VAL A 202 -20.59 -21.27 0.31
CA VAL A 202 -21.95 -21.15 -0.24
C VAL A 202 -22.14 -19.79 -0.91
N ASP A 203 -21.70 -18.72 -0.26
CA ASP A 203 -21.78 -17.34 -0.75
C ASP A 203 -20.97 -17.14 -2.04
N ASN A 204 -19.73 -17.62 -2.07
CA ASN A 204 -18.87 -17.55 -3.26
C ASN A 204 -19.45 -18.32 -4.45
N ALA A 205 -20.12 -19.45 -4.22
CA ALA A 205 -20.80 -20.19 -5.29
C ALA A 205 -22.01 -19.43 -5.87
N ALA A 206 -22.72 -18.66 -5.04
CA ALA A 206 -23.79 -17.77 -5.48
C ALA A 206 -23.23 -16.55 -6.22
N SER A 207 -22.20 -15.90 -5.66
CA SER A 207 -21.46 -14.77 -6.24
C SER A 207 -20.99 -15.09 -7.65
N ARG A 208 -20.27 -16.22 -7.84
CA ARG A 208 -19.79 -16.64 -9.17
C ARG A 208 -20.87 -16.77 -10.25
N ARG A 209 -22.10 -17.11 -9.88
CA ARG A 209 -23.21 -17.18 -10.85
C ARG A 209 -23.83 -15.81 -11.12
N GLN A 210 -23.88 -14.93 -10.11
CA GLN A 210 -24.29 -13.54 -10.29
C GLN A 210 -23.34 -12.81 -11.23
N GLU A 211 -22.02 -13.06 -11.11
CA GLU A 211 -21.01 -12.57 -12.05
C GLU A 211 -21.33 -12.97 -13.49
N LEU A 212 -21.61 -14.26 -13.73
CA LEU A 212 -21.96 -14.75 -15.08
C LEU A 212 -23.31 -14.19 -15.56
N GLU A 213 -24.25 -13.87 -14.67
CA GLU A 213 -25.51 -13.21 -15.03
C GLU A 213 -25.31 -11.73 -15.38
N ALA A 214 -24.45 -11.03 -14.65
CA ALA A 214 -24.04 -9.66 -14.92
C ALA A 214 -23.22 -9.56 -16.23
N ASP A 215 -22.33 -10.52 -16.49
CA ASP A 215 -21.59 -10.64 -17.76
C ASP A 215 -22.54 -10.75 -18.97
N ARG A 216 -23.67 -11.45 -18.82
CA ARG A 216 -24.70 -11.49 -19.87
C ARG A 216 -25.35 -10.13 -20.09
N ALA A 217 -25.49 -9.30 -19.07
CA ALA A 217 -25.98 -7.93 -19.24
C ALA A 217 -24.97 -7.09 -20.02
N SER A 218 -23.67 -7.21 -19.71
CA SER A 218 -22.59 -6.57 -20.48
C SER A 218 -22.61 -6.97 -21.95
N VAL A 219 -22.64 -8.27 -22.26
CA VAL A 219 -22.68 -8.75 -23.66
C VAL A 219 -23.92 -8.27 -24.40
N ARG A 220 -25.09 -8.31 -23.76
CA ARG A 220 -26.34 -7.89 -24.40
C ARG A 220 -26.40 -6.40 -24.69
N LEU A 221 -25.79 -5.55 -23.86
CA LEU A 221 -25.94 -4.09 -23.97
C LEU A 221 -24.74 -3.37 -24.57
N ALA A 222 -23.54 -3.93 -24.45
CA ALA A 222 -22.30 -3.38 -24.97
C ALA A 222 -21.66 -4.24 -26.08
N GLY A 223 -22.10 -5.48 -26.27
CA GLY A 223 -21.56 -6.40 -27.27
C GLY A 223 -20.39 -7.25 -26.76
N HIS A 224 -20.05 -8.29 -27.52
CA HIS A 224 -19.00 -9.25 -27.13
C HIS A 224 -17.61 -8.64 -27.04
N GLU A 225 -17.24 -7.81 -28.02
CA GLU A 225 -15.91 -7.19 -28.06
C GLU A 225 -15.75 -6.30 -26.83
N ALA A 226 -16.61 -5.31 -26.64
CA ALA A 226 -16.52 -4.38 -25.51
C ALA A 226 -16.55 -5.10 -24.16
N ALA A 227 -17.37 -6.15 -24.01
CA ALA A 227 -17.43 -6.95 -22.78
C ALA A 227 -16.14 -7.71 -22.48
N THR A 228 -15.61 -8.43 -23.48
CA THR A 228 -14.36 -9.19 -23.33
C THR A 228 -13.16 -8.26 -23.16
N SER A 229 -13.15 -7.19 -23.93
CA SER A 229 -12.13 -6.15 -23.96
C SER A 229 -12.06 -5.42 -22.62
N ALA A 230 -13.20 -4.99 -22.07
CA ALA A 230 -13.27 -4.39 -20.73
C ALA A 230 -12.76 -5.35 -19.66
N LEU A 231 -13.24 -6.60 -19.66
CA LEU A 231 -12.87 -7.58 -18.65
C LEU A 231 -11.35 -7.88 -18.62
N ARG A 232 -10.69 -7.85 -19.78
CA ARG A 232 -9.23 -7.98 -19.88
C ARG A 232 -8.48 -6.68 -19.54
N THR A 233 -9.09 -5.53 -19.78
CA THR A 233 -8.47 -4.22 -19.51
C THR A 233 -8.42 -3.91 -18.02
N LEU A 234 -9.41 -4.31 -17.23
CA LEU A 234 -9.49 -3.97 -15.80
C LEU A 234 -8.23 -4.35 -15.00
N PRO A 235 -7.69 -5.58 -15.06
CA PRO A 235 -6.49 -5.94 -14.29
C PRO A 235 -5.22 -5.23 -14.79
N ALA A 236 -5.11 -5.00 -16.11
CA ALA A 236 -3.98 -4.27 -16.68
C ALA A 236 -3.98 -2.81 -16.22
N LEU A 237 -5.17 -2.19 -16.18
CA LEU A 237 -5.35 -0.82 -15.71
C LEU A 237 -5.12 -0.69 -14.20
N ASP A 238 -5.57 -1.67 -13.40
CA ASP A 238 -5.29 -1.74 -11.95
C ASP A 238 -3.79 -1.86 -11.68
N ALA A 239 -3.08 -2.73 -12.43
CA ALA A 239 -1.62 -2.85 -12.35
C ALA A 239 -0.90 -1.55 -12.74
N ALA A 240 -1.38 -0.86 -13.79
CA ALA A 240 -0.84 0.42 -14.22
C ALA A 240 -1.06 1.52 -13.16
N TRP A 241 -2.25 1.57 -12.54
CA TRP A 241 -2.56 2.51 -11.45
C TRP A 241 -1.68 2.26 -10.23
N ALA A 242 -1.53 1.00 -9.82
CA ALA A 242 -0.66 0.63 -8.71
C ALA A 242 0.82 0.94 -9.00
N PHE A 243 1.29 0.72 -10.23
CA PHE A 243 2.63 1.11 -10.66
C PHE A 243 2.80 2.64 -10.59
N TYR A 244 1.83 3.40 -11.12
CA TYR A 244 1.84 4.85 -11.11
C TYR A 244 1.89 5.44 -9.70
N MET A 245 1.00 4.99 -8.80
CA MET A 245 0.96 5.45 -7.42
C MET A 245 2.29 5.19 -6.70
N ARG A 246 2.83 3.98 -6.79
CA ARG A 246 4.08 3.63 -6.11
C ARG A 246 5.30 4.35 -6.69
N GLN A 247 5.43 4.39 -8.02
CA GLN A 247 6.66 4.83 -8.68
C GLN A 247 6.74 6.34 -8.91
N TYR A 248 5.59 7.03 -9.00
CA TYR A 248 5.55 8.47 -9.26
C TYR A 248 5.03 9.24 -8.05
N VAL A 249 3.92 8.82 -7.45
CA VAL A 249 3.22 9.64 -6.45
C VAL A 249 3.78 9.45 -5.04
N GLU A 250 3.74 8.23 -4.52
CA GLU A 250 4.13 7.89 -3.14
C GLU A 250 5.60 8.21 -2.88
N ALA A 251 6.46 7.97 -3.87
CA ALA A 251 7.88 8.25 -3.76
C ALA A 251 8.18 9.74 -3.56
N GLY A 252 7.40 10.65 -4.17
CA GLY A 252 7.53 12.09 -3.94
C GLY A 252 6.85 12.59 -2.65
N TRP A 253 5.78 11.93 -2.18
CA TRP A 253 5.15 12.26 -0.88
C TRP A 253 6.12 12.16 0.28
N SER A 254 6.97 11.15 0.20
CA SER A 254 8.08 10.83 1.10
C SER A 254 9.10 11.98 1.20
N ALA A 255 9.29 12.72 0.10
CA ALA A 255 10.12 13.93 0.03
C ALA A 255 9.41 15.21 0.51
N GLY A 256 8.14 15.13 0.93
CA GLY A 256 7.35 16.30 1.31
C GLY A 256 6.78 17.07 0.11
N LEU A 257 6.62 16.41 -1.03
CA LEU A 257 6.13 17.00 -2.28
C LEU A 257 4.80 16.38 -2.69
N LEU A 258 4.00 17.10 -3.47
CA LEU A 258 2.74 16.62 -4.05
C LEU A 258 2.59 17.15 -5.48
N PRO A 259 2.16 16.34 -6.47
CA PRO A 259 1.84 16.87 -7.79
C PRO A 259 0.57 17.73 -7.75
N ASP A 260 0.52 18.76 -8.59
CA ASP A 260 -0.64 19.65 -8.74
C ASP A 260 -1.86 19.00 -9.42
N ASP A 261 -1.62 17.98 -10.24
CA ASP A 261 -2.64 17.18 -10.91
C ASP A 261 -2.30 15.68 -10.90
N LEU A 262 -2.58 15.03 -9.77
CA LEU A 262 -2.34 13.60 -9.55
C LEU A 262 -3.07 12.75 -10.60
N PHE A 263 -4.31 13.06 -10.94
CA PHE A 263 -5.06 12.24 -11.89
C PHE A 263 -4.67 12.54 -13.34
N GLY A 264 -4.31 13.78 -13.66
CA GLY A 264 -3.77 14.14 -14.97
C GLY A 264 -2.47 13.41 -15.30
N GLY A 265 -1.59 13.22 -14.31
CA GLY A 265 -0.34 12.45 -14.47
C GLY A 265 -0.60 11.00 -14.91
N PHE A 266 -1.64 10.36 -14.40
CA PHE A 266 -1.98 9.00 -14.80
C PHE A 266 -2.43 8.92 -16.26
N ALA A 267 -3.22 9.88 -16.74
CA ALA A 267 -3.59 9.94 -18.16
C ALA A 267 -2.36 10.08 -19.08
N GLN A 268 -1.36 10.86 -18.67
CA GLN A 268 -0.10 10.99 -19.41
C GLN A 268 0.69 9.68 -19.40
N LEU A 269 0.71 8.96 -18.29
CA LEU A 269 1.35 7.65 -18.19
C LEU A 269 0.69 6.63 -19.13
N LEU A 270 -0.64 6.57 -19.14
CA LEU A 270 -1.39 5.66 -20.01
C LEU A 270 -1.11 5.92 -21.49
N ASP A 271 -1.02 7.19 -21.89
CA ASP A 271 -0.72 7.54 -23.28
C ASP A 271 0.71 7.17 -23.67
N ALA A 272 1.69 7.45 -22.80
CA ALA A 272 3.10 7.15 -23.04
C ALA A 272 3.44 5.65 -23.02
N ARG A 273 2.66 4.82 -22.32
CA ARG A 273 2.89 3.37 -22.14
C ARG A 273 1.80 2.48 -22.74
N ARG A 274 1.03 3.00 -23.70
CA ARG A 274 -0.09 2.28 -24.32
C ARG A 274 0.25 0.83 -24.72
N ASN A 275 1.38 0.64 -25.39
CA ASN A 275 1.80 -0.68 -25.88
C ASN A 275 2.08 -1.68 -24.74
N GLU A 276 2.72 -1.23 -23.65
CA GLU A 276 3.01 -2.08 -22.48
C GLU A 276 1.71 -2.49 -21.77
N ILE A 277 0.73 -1.58 -21.69
CA ILE A 277 -0.57 -1.83 -21.09
C ILE A 277 -1.39 -2.80 -21.96
N ASP A 278 -1.33 -2.63 -23.28
CA ASP A 278 -1.94 -3.55 -24.23
C ASP A 278 -1.33 -4.96 -24.13
N GLU A 279 -0.01 -5.06 -23.96
CA GLU A 279 0.66 -6.34 -23.72
C GLU A 279 0.21 -7.00 -22.41
N LEU A 280 0.10 -6.23 -21.32
CA LEU A 280 -0.44 -6.73 -20.05
C LEU A 280 -1.89 -7.22 -20.18
N ARG A 281 -2.70 -6.53 -20.98
CA ARG A 281 -4.09 -6.91 -21.27
C ARG A 281 -4.19 -8.22 -22.05
N GLU A 282 -3.27 -8.45 -22.99
CA GLU A 282 -3.25 -9.64 -23.85
C GLU A 282 -2.62 -10.86 -23.16
N ASN A 283 -1.60 -10.64 -22.33
CA ASN A 283 -0.79 -11.70 -21.70
C ASN A 283 -1.10 -11.94 -20.21
N ALA A 284 -2.23 -11.44 -19.70
CA ALA A 284 -2.62 -11.64 -18.31
C ALA A 284 -2.65 -13.15 -17.97
N PRO A 285 -1.89 -13.62 -16.94
CA PRO A 285 -1.74 -15.04 -16.67
C PRO A 285 -3.06 -15.70 -16.28
N GLU A 286 -3.39 -16.81 -16.93
CA GLU A 286 -4.56 -17.60 -16.57
C GLU A 286 -4.39 -18.22 -15.18
N ARG A 287 -5.30 -17.88 -14.27
CA ARG A 287 -5.34 -18.49 -12.93
C ARG A 287 -6.32 -19.66 -12.90
N LYS A 288 -5.89 -20.77 -12.27
CA LYS A 288 -6.77 -21.92 -12.02
C LYS A 288 -7.93 -21.50 -11.10
N PRO A 289 -9.17 -21.94 -11.38
CA PRO A 289 -10.32 -21.64 -10.53
C PRO A 289 -10.16 -22.26 -9.14
N SER A 290 -10.39 -21.46 -8.11
CA SER A 290 -10.43 -21.89 -6.71
C SER A 290 -11.86 -21.83 -6.16
N ARG A 291 -12.18 -22.73 -5.24
CA ARG A 291 -13.48 -22.73 -4.54
C ARG A 291 -13.68 -21.50 -3.66
N TRP A 292 -12.57 -20.85 -3.29
CA TRP A 292 -12.50 -19.66 -2.44
C TRP A 292 -12.59 -18.34 -3.23
N ASP A 293 -12.62 -18.41 -4.56
CA ASP A 293 -12.73 -17.20 -5.38
C ASP A 293 -14.16 -16.65 -5.34
N THR A 294 -14.28 -15.35 -5.07
CA THR A 294 -15.55 -14.60 -5.13
C THR A 294 -16.05 -14.42 -6.57
N HIS A 295 -15.14 -14.42 -7.54
CA HIS A 295 -15.42 -14.27 -8.98
C HIS A 295 -14.80 -15.44 -9.76
N PRO A 296 -15.42 -15.92 -10.86
CA PRO A 296 -14.78 -16.90 -11.74
C PRO A 296 -13.54 -16.29 -12.42
N PRO A 297 -12.51 -17.09 -12.77
CA PRO A 297 -11.39 -16.61 -13.56
C PRO A 297 -11.83 -15.96 -14.87
N ILE A 298 -11.07 -14.98 -15.36
CA ILE A 298 -11.38 -14.22 -16.58
C ILE A 298 -11.63 -15.16 -17.76
N GLY A 299 -10.79 -16.18 -17.98
CA GLY A 299 -11.00 -17.15 -19.07
C GLY A 299 -12.36 -17.86 -19.02
N VAL A 300 -12.86 -18.19 -17.82
CA VAL A 300 -14.19 -18.81 -17.63
C VAL A 300 -15.30 -17.83 -17.98
N ARG A 301 -15.17 -16.57 -17.55
CA ARG A 301 -16.14 -15.51 -17.84
C ARG A 301 -16.18 -15.18 -19.33
N VAL A 302 -15.02 -15.03 -19.97
CA VAL A 302 -14.91 -14.81 -21.43
C VAL A 302 -15.52 -15.96 -22.21
N ALA A 303 -15.25 -17.23 -21.84
CA ALA A 303 -15.88 -18.37 -22.48
C ALA A 303 -17.41 -18.35 -22.35
N ALA A 304 -17.94 -18.01 -21.17
CA ALA A 304 -19.38 -17.87 -20.96
C ALA A 304 -20.00 -16.68 -21.72
N MET A 305 -19.24 -15.59 -21.90
CA MET A 305 -19.66 -14.45 -22.71
C MET A 305 -19.81 -14.84 -24.18
N VAL A 306 -18.92 -15.68 -24.74
CA VAL A 306 -19.00 -16.16 -26.13
C VAL A 306 -20.30 -16.94 -26.39
N GLU A 307 -20.78 -17.71 -25.42
CA GLU A 307 -22.03 -18.48 -25.55
C GLU A 307 -23.30 -17.63 -25.39
N THR A 308 -23.16 -16.35 -25.01
CA THR A 308 -24.30 -15.46 -24.74
C THR A 308 -24.76 -14.74 -26.01
N PRO A 309 -26.05 -14.79 -26.40
CA PRO A 309 -26.54 -14.02 -27.53
C PRO A 309 -26.35 -12.50 -27.32
N ALA A 310 -25.56 -11.84 -28.17
CA ALA A 310 -25.49 -10.38 -28.20
C ALA A 310 -26.76 -9.78 -28.81
N ALA A 311 -27.17 -8.60 -28.32
CA ALA A 311 -28.14 -7.80 -29.06
C ALA A 311 -27.45 -7.21 -30.31
N THR A 312 -28.18 -7.13 -31.40
CA THR A 312 -27.64 -7.01 -32.77
C THR A 312 -27.10 -5.62 -33.14
N GLU A 313 -26.99 -4.65 -32.22
CA GLU A 313 -26.71 -3.24 -32.57
C GLU A 313 -25.76 -2.48 -31.62
N ALA A 314 -24.96 -3.15 -30.78
CA ALA A 314 -23.94 -2.42 -30.01
C ALA A 314 -22.84 -1.89 -30.96
N ARG A 315 -22.79 -0.56 -31.12
CA ARG A 315 -21.76 0.10 -31.93
C ARG A 315 -20.48 0.26 -31.12
N PRO A 316 -19.32 -0.18 -31.64
CA PRO A 316 -18.02 0.14 -31.04
C PRO A 316 -17.87 1.66 -30.89
N ASP A 317 -17.26 2.07 -29.78
CA ASP A 317 -16.99 3.47 -29.49
C ASP A 317 -15.65 3.60 -28.80
N ASP A 318 -14.63 3.80 -29.64
CA ASP A 318 -13.23 3.78 -29.22
C ASP A 318 -12.75 5.09 -28.58
N ARG A 319 -13.65 6.07 -28.44
CA ARG A 319 -13.32 7.32 -27.75
C ARG A 319 -12.97 7.03 -26.28
N PRO A 320 -12.07 7.82 -25.66
CA PRO A 320 -11.78 7.69 -24.24
C PRO A 320 -13.06 7.84 -23.39
N ALA A 321 -13.26 6.98 -22.41
CA ALA A 321 -14.42 7.02 -21.52
C ALA A 321 -14.46 8.32 -20.71
N SER A 322 -13.34 9.00 -20.51
CA SER A 322 -13.24 10.28 -19.82
C SER A 322 -14.09 11.39 -20.47
N ILE A 323 -14.48 11.27 -21.74
CA ILE A 323 -15.37 12.25 -22.41
C ILE A 323 -16.74 12.38 -21.73
N VAL A 324 -17.14 11.39 -20.91
CA VAL A 324 -18.41 11.41 -20.21
C VAL A 324 -18.48 12.49 -19.12
N LEU A 325 -17.32 13.07 -18.76
CA LEU A 325 -17.18 14.21 -17.88
C LEU A 325 -17.02 15.50 -18.70
N ALA A 326 -17.69 16.57 -18.30
CA ALA A 326 -17.60 17.87 -18.95
C ALA A 326 -16.21 18.54 -18.76
N ASP A 327 -15.60 18.34 -17.59
CA ASP A 327 -14.25 18.82 -17.25
C ASP A 327 -13.50 17.75 -16.44
N VAL A 328 -12.76 16.89 -17.14
CA VAL A 328 -11.98 15.79 -16.54
C VAL A 328 -10.90 16.33 -15.60
N ALA A 329 -10.22 17.41 -15.99
CA ALA A 329 -9.11 17.97 -15.22
C ALA A 329 -9.62 18.66 -13.95
N GLY A 330 -10.72 19.41 -14.04
CA GLY A 330 -11.40 19.99 -12.87
C GLY A 330 -11.91 18.92 -11.92
N ALA A 331 -12.54 17.87 -12.44
CA ALA A 331 -12.99 16.73 -11.64
C ALA A 331 -11.84 16.00 -10.94
N GLY A 332 -10.70 15.84 -11.62
CA GLY A 332 -9.47 15.28 -11.03
C GLY A 332 -8.91 16.12 -9.88
N ARG A 333 -8.79 17.44 -10.06
CA ARG A 333 -8.33 18.34 -8.98
C ARG A 333 -9.29 18.35 -7.80
N GLN A 334 -10.61 18.32 -8.05
CA GLN A 334 -11.60 18.25 -6.98
C GLN A 334 -11.50 16.92 -6.22
N LEU A 335 -11.40 15.80 -6.93
CA LEU A 335 -11.19 14.49 -6.33
C LEU A 335 -9.92 14.47 -5.48
N GLN A 336 -8.79 14.96 -6.02
CA GLN A 336 -7.52 15.07 -5.29
C GLN A 336 -7.67 15.86 -3.99
N SER A 337 -8.37 17.00 -4.01
CA SER A 337 -8.59 17.82 -2.80
C SER A 337 -9.38 17.12 -1.69
N LEU A 338 -10.16 16.08 -2.02
CA LEU A 338 -11.00 15.34 -1.08
C LEU A 338 -10.32 14.07 -0.56
N VAL A 339 -9.46 13.44 -1.36
CA VAL A 339 -8.91 12.10 -1.07
C VAL A 339 -7.42 12.13 -0.74
N VAL A 340 -6.72 13.23 -1.02
CA VAL A 340 -5.30 13.37 -0.74
C VAL A 340 -5.08 14.39 0.38
N GLU A 341 -4.50 13.93 1.48
CA GLU A 341 -4.08 14.81 2.57
C GLU A 341 -2.82 15.58 2.17
N HIS A 342 -2.99 16.88 1.92
CA HIS A 342 -1.87 17.74 1.54
C HIS A 342 -0.85 17.92 2.68
N GLY A 343 -1.30 17.95 3.94
CA GLY A 343 -0.45 18.22 5.09
C GLY A 343 0.44 19.45 4.89
N SER A 344 1.73 19.32 5.16
CA SER A 344 2.76 20.34 4.92
C SER A 344 3.46 20.23 3.56
N ARG A 345 2.96 19.36 2.65
CA ARG A 345 3.63 19.07 1.38
C ARG A 345 3.54 20.25 0.42
N ARG A 346 4.63 20.50 -0.31
CA ARG A 346 4.66 21.51 -1.38
C ARG A 346 4.03 20.93 -2.65
N ILE A 347 3.07 21.67 -3.20
CA ILE A 347 2.40 21.31 -4.45
C ILE A 347 3.22 21.85 -5.63
N LEU A 348 3.55 20.98 -6.59
CA LEU A 348 4.39 21.30 -7.75
C LEU A 348 3.80 20.71 -9.03
N PRO A 349 4.00 21.34 -10.20
CA PRO A 349 3.71 20.68 -11.47
C PRO A 349 4.60 19.47 -11.70
N TRP A 350 4.13 18.51 -12.50
CA TRP A 350 4.79 17.22 -12.72
C TRP A 350 6.29 17.28 -13.06
N PRO A 351 6.76 18.14 -14.00
CA PRO A 351 8.18 18.25 -14.30
C PRO A 351 9.01 18.69 -13.09
N GLU A 352 8.56 19.70 -12.35
CA GLU A 352 9.24 20.20 -11.15
C GLU A 352 9.15 19.20 -10.00
N PHE A 353 7.99 18.57 -9.81
CA PHE A 353 7.77 17.53 -8.80
C PHE A 353 8.78 16.38 -8.96
N VAL A 354 8.92 15.82 -10.16
CA VAL A 354 9.90 14.76 -10.41
C VAL A 354 11.32 15.28 -10.34
N ALA A 355 11.59 16.49 -10.83
CA ALA A 355 12.92 17.07 -10.77
C ALA A 355 13.42 17.25 -9.33
N GLU A 356 12.59 17.85 -8.47
CA GLU A 356 12.90 18.09 -7.06
C GLU A 356 12.96 16.78 -6.27
N TRP A 357 12.01 15.85 -6.48
CA TRP A 357 12.02 14.55 -5.82
C TRP A 357 13.28 13.74 -6.17
N MET A 358 13.60 13.59 -7.46
CA MET A 358 14.77 12.84 -7.90
C MET A 358 16.07 13.49 -7.44
N ALA A 359 16.15 14.83 -7.44
CA ALA A 359 17.32 15.55 -6.91
C ALA A 359 17.49 15.29 -5.41
N ALA A 360 16.41 15.33 -4.62
CA ALA A 360 16.42 15.02 -3.21
C ALA A 360 16.83 13.56 -2.94
N SER A 361 16.33 12.59 -3.72
CA SER A 361 16.73 11.19 -3.62
C SER A 361 18.20 10.96 -3.99
N THR A 362 18.72 11.64 -5.01
CA THR A 362 20.15 11.61 -5.35
C THR A 362 21.01 12.19 -4.22
N GLN A 363 20.61 13.33 -3.63
CA GLN A 363 21.29 13.90 -2.46
C GLN A 363 21.26 12.94 -1.26
N GLN A 364 20.13 12.29 -0.98
CA GLN A 364 20.02 11.36 0.15
C GLN A 364 20.97 10.16 -0.01
N ARG A 365 21.08 9.59 -1.22
CA ARG A 365 22.05 8.53 -1.52
C ARG A 365 23.49 9.02 -1.37
N ALA A 366 23.79 10.21 -1.90
CA ALA A 366 25.11 10.82 -1.78
C ALA A 366 25.49 11.11 -0.32
N ASP A 367 24.55 11.63 0.48
CA ASP A 367 24.73 11.90 1.90
C ASP A 367 25.11 10.65 2.69
N GLY A 368 24.56 9.48 2.36
CA GLY A 368 24.96 8.20 2.97
C GLY A 368 26.44 7.91 2.76
N ILE A 369 26.93 8.10 1.54
CA ILE A 369 28.34 7.91 1.18
C ILE A 369 29.22 9.00 1.82
N TYR A 370 28.78 10.26 1.80
CA TYR A 370 29.51 11.37 2.42
C TYR A 370 29.64 11.15 3.93
N ARG A 371 28.58 10.76 4.63
CA ARG A 371 28.65 10.45 6.07
C ARG A 371 29.61 9.29 6.34
N ALA A 372 29.59 8.24 5.53
CA ALA A 372 30.55 7.15 5.64
C ALA A 372 32.00 7.63 5.42
N ALA A 373 32.25 8.48 4.42
CA ALA A 373 33.57 9.05 4.16
C ALA A 373 34.03 9.96 5.31
N GLY A 374 33.12 10.76 5.88
CA GLY A 374 33.38 11.60 7.06
C GLY A 374 33.81 10.76 8.26
N ARG A 375 33.09 9.67 8.54
CA ARG A 375 33.47 8.70 9.58
C ARG A 375 34.83 8.05 9.29
N PHE A 376 35.05 7.58 8.07
CA PHE A 376 36.30 6.92 7.69
C PHE A 376 37.54 7.84 7.79
N THR A 377 37.37 9.13 7.50
CA THR A 377 38.46 10.12 7.52
C THR A 377 38.56 10.92 8.83
N GLY A 378 37.58 10.79 9.72
CA GLY A 378 37.48 11.62 10.93
C GLY A 378 37.16 13.10 10.65
N THR A 379 36.51 13.40 9.52
CA THR A 379 36.15 14.77 9.13
C THR A 379 34.69 15.08 9.43
N ALA A 380 34.43 16.25 10.03
CA ALA A 380 33.08 16.66 10.42
C ALA A 380 32.23 17.16 9.23
N THR A 381 32.87 17.76 8.22
CA THR A 381 32.23 18.18 6.97
C THR A 381 32.79 17.34 5.84
N SER A 382 32.00 16.41 5.33
CA SER A 382 32.35 15.54 4.23
C SER A 382 31.52 15.84 2.98
N GLY A 383 32.09 15.50 1.84
CA GLY A 383 31.46 15.69 0.54
C GLY A 383 32.22 14.93 -0.53
N LEU A 384 31.90 15.22 -1.80
CA LEU A 384 32.65 14.69 -2.92
C LEU A 384 34.16 14.99 -2.81
N PRO A 385 34.62 16.18 -2.39
CA PRO A 385 36.05 16.44 -2.23
C PRO A 385 36.74 15.44 -1.30
N THR A 386 36.11 15.06 -0.19
CA THR A 386 36.64 14.06 0.75
C THR A 386 36.84 12.70 0.08
N VAL A 387 35.90 12.29 -0.77
CA VAL A 387 35.99 11.01 -1.50
C VAL A 387 37.08 11.10 -2.58
N LEU A 388 37.19 12.22 -3.30
CA LEU A 388 38.23 12.43 -4.29
C LEU A 388 39.63 12.50 -3.67
N ASP A 389 39.75 13.01 -2.44
CA ASP A 389 41.01 12.96 -1.69
C ASP A 389 41.40 11.53 -1.29
N LEU A 390 40.44 10.66 -0.98
CA LEU A 390 40.70 9.22 -0.79
C LEU A 390 41.20 8.57 -2.08
N VAL A 391 40.65 8.94 -3.24
CA VAL A 391 41.15 8.48 -4.56
C VAL A 391 42.58 8.95 -4.76
N ARG A 392 42.85 10.25 -4.57
CA ARG A 392 44.19 10.83 -4.74
C ARG A 392 45.23 10.19 -3.81
N ALA A 393 44.83 9.82 -2.60
CA ALA A 393 45.68 9.15 -1.62
C ALA A 393 45.84 7.64 -1.88
N GLY A 394 45.18 7.06 -2.89
CA GLY A 394 45.19 5.61 -3.15
C GLY A 394 44.42 4.79 -2.10
N ARG A 395 43.55 5.43 -1.31
CA ARG A 395 42.82 4.82 -0.19
C ARG A 395 41.34 4.57 -0.48
N LEU A 396 40.88 4.86 -1.70
CA LEU A 396 39.48 4.58 -2.09
C LEU A 396 39.12 3.11 -1.88
N GLY A 397 40.02 2.17 -2.16
CA GLY A 397 39.76 0.74 -1.99
C GLY A 397 39.50 0.31 -0.54
N GLU A 398 40.21 0.88 0.43
CA GLU A 398 39.97 0.65 1.86
C GLU A 398 38.58 1.16 2.28
N PHE A 399 38.22 2.35 1.78
CA PHE A 399 36.90 2.94 2.04
C PHE A 399 35.79 2.13 1.37
N ALA A 400 35.96 1.79 0.09
CA ALA A 400 34.97 1.12 -0.74
C ALA A 400 34.64 -0.30 -0.24
N ALA A 401 35.59 -0.98 0.42
CA ALA A 401 35.37 -2.32 1.00
C ALA A 401 34.16 -2.38 1.96
N GLN A 402 33.79 -1.26 2.59
CA GLN A 402 32.60 -1.16 3.46
C GLN A 402 31.27 -1.35 2.70
N PHE A 403 31.27 -1.18 1.38
CA PHE A 403 30.08 -1.34 0.52
C PHE A 403 30.11 -2.65 -0.27
N PHE A 404 31.26 -3.32 -0.31
CA PHE A 404 31.52 -4.52 -1.11
C PHE A 404 32.23 -5.57 -0.26
N PRO A 405 31.53 -6.23 0.68
CA PRO A 405 32.14 -7.08 1.72
C PRO A 405 32.91 -8.29 1.14
N ASP A 406 32.54 -8.75 -0.05
CA ASP A 406 33.18 -9.90 -0.72
C ASP A 406 34.32 -9.50 -1.68
N ALA A 407 34.64 -8.20 -1.81
CA ALA A 407 35.62 -7.70 -2.78
C ALA A 407 36.97 -7.38 -2.13
N THR A 408 38.07 -7.64 -2.84
CA THR A 408 39.38 -7.09 -2.47
C THR A 408 39.37 -5.56 -2.55
N SER A 409 40.29 -4.85 -1.88
CA SER A 409 40.34 -3.38 -1.94
C SER A 409 40.45 -2.83 -3.37
N GLN A 410 41.14 -3.54 -4.27
CA GLN A 410 41.28 -3.13 -5.67
C GLN A 410 39.98 -3.34 -6.47
N GLU A 411 39.31 -4.47 -6.26
CA GLU A 411 37.99 -4.73 -6.86
C GLU A 411 36.93 -3.77 -6.32
N ALA A 412 36.95 -3.49 -5.01
CA ALA A 412 36.07 -2.54 -4.35
C ALA A 412 36.25 -1.12 -4.91
N ALA A 413 37.49 -0.66 -5.12
CA ALA A 413 37.76 0.62 -5.74
C ALA A 413 37.18 0.70 -7.17
N THR A 414 37.34 -0.36 -7.96
CA THR A 414 36.79 -0.43 -9.34
C THR A 414 35.26 -0.45 -9.33
N ALA A 415 34.66 -1.25 -8.45
CA ALA A 415 33.20 -1.35 -8.28
C ALA A 415 32.60 -0.03 -7.77
N PHE A 416 33.40 0.80 -7.10
CA PHE A 416 32.98 2.12 -6.63
C PHE A 416 32.66 3.11 -7.76
N ALA A 417 32.92 2.79 -9.03
CA ALA A 417 32.54 3.63 -10.17
C ALA A 417 31.02 3.93 -10.21
N GLY A 418 30.16 2.97 -9.86
CA GLY A 418 28.70 3.19 -9.78
C GLY A 418 28.30 4.18 -8.68
N PRO A 419 28.74 3.97 -7.42
CA PRO A 419 28.59 4.97 -6.36
C PRO A 419 29.18 6.34 -6.74
N MET A 420 30.35 6.37 -7.37
CA MET A 420 30.99 7.61 -7.83
C MET A 420 30.11 8.35 -8.83
N GLU A 421 29.49 7.67 -9.80
CA GLU A 421 28.54 8.29 -10.74
C GLU A 421 27.40 9.00 -10.00
N THR A 422 26.83 8.38 -8.96
CA THR A 422 25.79 9.03 -8.12
C THR A 422 26.32 10.30 -7.44
N LEU A 423 27.57 10.32 -6.99
CA LEU A 423 28.19 11.52 -6.39
C LEU A 423 28.42 12.62 -7.43
N LEU A 424 28.83 12.26 -8.66
CA LEU A 424 29.04 13.20 -9.75
C LEU A 424 27.72 13.76 -10.28
N ASP A 425 26.67 12.95 -10.33
CA ASP A 425 25.30 13.39 -10.62
C ASP A 425 24.84 14.42 -9.58
N ASN A 426 25.06 14.12 -8.28
CA ASN A 426 24.78 15.08 -7.21
C ASN A 426 25.55 16.39 -7.43
N ALA A 427 26.85 16.34 -7.70
CA ALA A 427 27.66 17.53 -7.97
C ALA A 427 27.16 18.34 -9.17
N SER A 428 26.73 17.66 -10.23
CA SER A 428 26.19 18.29 -11.43
C SER A 428 24.88 19.03 -11.14
N ILE A 429 24.00 18.45 -10.33
CA ILE A 429 22.75 19.07 -9.87
C ILE A 429 23.05 20.27 -8.97
N ARG A 430 23.96 20.11 -7.99
CA ARG A 430 24.37 21.16 -7.04
C ARG A 430 25.05 22.35 -7.73
N SER A 431 25.77 22.09 -8.81
CA SER A 431 26.40 23.12 -9.66
C SER A 431 25.41 23.81 -10.61
N GLY A 432 24.13 23.40 -10.63
CA GLY A 432 23.12 23.93 -11.55
C GLY A 432 23.38 23.56 -13.01
N ARG A 433 24.16 22.50 -13.28
CA ARG A 433 24.53 22.05 -14.63
C ARG A 433 23.68 20.91 -15.14
N ALA A 434 23.04 20.16 -14.25
CA ALA A 434 22.13 19.10 -14.62
C ALA A 434 20.83 19.19 -13.84
N ARG A 435 19.75 18.66 -14.41
CA ARG A 435 18.45 18.50 -13.75
C ARG A 435 17.80 17.20 -14.18
N TRP A 436 17.01 16.62 -13.30
CA TRP A 436 16.17 15.48 -13.65
C TRP A 436 15.01 15.92 -14.52
N GLN A 437 14.74 15.16 -15.58
CA GLN A 437 13.63 15.33 -16.49
C GLN A 437 12.68 14.14 -16.37
N LEU A 438 11.40 14.43 -16.13
CA LEU A 438 10.32 13.46 -16.15
C LEU A 438 10.27 12.70 -17.50
N SER A 439 10.12 11.39 -17.40
CA SER A 439 9.75 10.52 -18.50
C SER A 439 8.57 9.66 -18.07
N TRP A 440 7.52 9.60 -18.87
CA TRP A 440 6.37 8.72 -18.61
C TRP A 440 6.60 7.31 -19.18
N SER A 441 7.38 7.18 -20.26
CA SER A 441 7.68 5.92 -20.95
C SER A 441 8.95 5.22 -20.46
N GLY A 442 9.71 5.82 -19.55
CA GLY A 442 10.93 5.25 -19.00
C GLY A 442 11.33 5.87 -17.66
N PRO A 443 12.51 5.54 -17.13
CA PRO A 443 13.07 6.23 -15.97
C PRO A 443 13.24 7.73 -16.23
N ALA A 444 13.19 8.53 -15.17
CA ALA A 444 13.59 9.95 -15.25
C ALA A 444 15.05 10.04 -15.75
N ARG A 445 15.34 11.05 -16.56
CA ARG A 445 16.65 11.22 -17.20
C ARG A 445 17.37 12.41 -16.61
N LEU A 446 18.65 12.26 -16.31
CA LEU A 446 19.49 13.40 -15.99
C LEU A 446 19.87 14.10 -17.30
N VAL A 447 19.58 15.40 -17.39
CA VAL A 447 19.83 16.19 -18.60
C VAL A 447 20.59 17.47 -18.26
N GLY A 448 21.40 17.94 -19.20
CA GLY A 448 22.10 19.22 -19.11
C GLY A 448 21.18 20.42 -19.35
N PRO A 449 21.73 21.64 -19.39
CA PRO A 449 20.94 22.87 -19.44
C PRO A 449 20.12 23.01 -20.72
N ALA A 450 20.57 22.43 -21.84
CA ALA A 450 19.85 22.43 -23.11
C ALA A 450 18.96 21.18 -23.31
N GLY A 451 18.87 20.30 -22.31
CA GLY A 451 18.06 19.07 -22.36
C GLY A 451 18.77 17.87 -22.99
N GLU A 452 20.07 17.99 -23.28
CA GLU A 452 20.92 16.91 -23.74
C GLU A 452 21.13 15.85 -22.66
N PRO A 453 21.29 14.55 -23.02
CA PRO A 453 21.59 13.50 -22.05
C PRO A 453 22.86 13.81 -21.25
N TRP A 454 22.79 13.69 -19.92
CA TRP A 454 23.91 13.95 -19.02
C TRP A 454 24.48 12.65 -18.47
N ASP A 455 25.34 12.00 -19.26
CA ASP A 455 26.02 10.76 -18.89
C ASP A 455 27.41 11.08 -18.32
N LEU A 456 27.68 10.56 -17.12
CA LEU A 456 28.94 10.70 -16.39
C LEU A 456 29.62 9.35 -16.09
N ALA A 457 29.11 8.22 -16.59
CA ALA A 457 29.61 6.89 -16.27
C ALA A 457 31.11 6.73 -16.60
N GLU A 458 31.55 7.23 -17.75
CA GLU A 458 32.97 7.19 -18.12
C GLU A 458 33.84 8.11 -17.25
N ILE A 459 33.31 9.28 -16.85
CA ILE A 459 34.02 10.18 -15.93
C ILE A 459 34.13 9.53 -14.55
N ALA A 460 33.07 8.84 -14.09
CA ALA A 460 33.06 8.13 -12.82
C ALA A 460 34.08 6.98 -12.78
N LYS A 461 34.27 6.25 -13.89
CA LYS A 461 35.31 5.21 -14.01
C LYS A 461 36.73 5.78 -13.92
N LEU A 462 36.97 6.97 -14.49
CA LEU A 462 38.25 7.67 -14.34
C LEU A 462 38.42 8.23 -12.91
N ALA A 463 37.33 8.67 -12.28
CA ALA A 463 37.36 9.29 -10.97
C ALA A 463 37.63 8.31 -9.80
N VAL A 464 37.78 7.01 -10.05
CA VAL A 464 38.10 6.01 -9.00
C VAL A 464 39.56 5.58 -8.95
N SER A 465 40.41 6.05 -9.87
CA SER A 465 41.85 5.73 -9.89
C SER A 465 42.70 7.00 -9.72
N PRO A 466 43.75 7.00 -8.88
CA PRO A 466 44.65 8.14 -8.72
C PRO A 466 45.29 8.57 -10.06
N GLU A 467 45.60 7.62 -10.94
CA GLU A 467 46.27 7.86 -12.22
C GLU A 467 45.38 8.58 -13.24
N THR A 468 44.06 8.47 -13.10
CA THR A 468 43.07 9.00 -14.05
C THR A 468 42.18 10.11 -13.46
N LEU A 469 42.34 10.40 -12.16
CA LEU A 469 41.54 11.40 -11.44
C LEU A 469 41.66 12.80 -12.03
N ASP A 470 42.85 13.25 -12.41
CA ASP A 470 43.05 14.60 -12.97
C ASP A 470 42.34 14.78 -14.31
N GLU A 471 42.28 13.73 -15.13
CA GLU A 471 41.51 13.71 -16.38
C GLU A 471 40.00 13.79 -16.08
N ALA A 472 39.52 13.04 -15.10
CA ALA A 472 38.12 13.08 -14.68
C ALA A 472 37.73 14.50 -14.21
N LEU A 473 38.56 15.13 -13.39
CA LEU A 473 38.36 16.49 -12.89
C LEU A 473 38.36 17.54 -14.01
N ALA A 474 39.27 17.42 -14.98
CA ALA A 474 39.30 18.31 -16.15
C ALA A 474 37.99 18.21 -16.95
N ARG A 475 37.51 16.98 -17.22
CA ARG A 475 36.25 16.76 -17.94
C ARG A 475 35.02 17.28 -17.19
N LEU A 476 35.01 17.21 -15.85
CA LEU A 476 33.95 17.83 -15.03
C LEU A 476 34.00 19.36 -15.11
N ALA A 477 35.19 19.95 -15.04
CA ALA A 477 35.38 21.39 -15.12
C ALA A 477 34.96 21.96 -16.49
N GLU A 478 35.24 21.25 -17.59
CA GLU A 478 34.76 21.58 -18.94
C GLU A 478 33.23 21.62 -19.02
N ARG A 479 32.56 20.77 -18.24
CA ARG A 479 31.10 20.74 -18.09
C ARG A 479 30.56 21.75 -17.07
N GLY A 480 31.46 22.53 -16.44
CA GLY A 480 31.11 23.53 -15.43
C GLY A 480 30.64 22.94 -14.10
N VAL A 481 30.95 21.67 -13.83
CA VAL A 481 30.62 20.97 -12.58
C VAL A 481 31.73 21.25 -11.57
N ASP A 482 31.34 21.77 -10.40
CA ASP A 482 32.23 22.03 -9.27
C ASP A 482 32.01 20.97 -8.18
N PRO A 483 32.94 20.01 -8.00
CA PRO A 483 32.85 19.01 -6.95
C PRO A 483 32.70 19.60 -5.54
N ALA A 484 33.18 20.81 -5.29
CA ALA A 484 33.10 21.46 -3.98
C ALA A 484 31.66 21.82 -3.56
N GLN A 485 30.72 21.91 -4.50
CA GLN A 485 29.30 22.18 -4.22
C GLN A 485 28.54 20.95 -3.70
N ALA A 486 29.15 19.77 -3.83
CA ALA A 486 28.57 18.49 -3.46
C ALA A 486 29.02 18.09 -2.05
N THR A 487 28.34 18.64 -1.05
CA THR A 487 28.60 18.37 0.37
C THR A 487 27.43 17.63 1.00
N VAL A 488 27.69 17.01 2.13
CA VAL A 488 26.62 16.44 2.97
C VAL A 488 25.59 17.52 3.32
N VAL A 489 24.31 17.25 3.06
CA VAL A 489 23.20 18.12 3.46
C VAL A 489 22.58 17.59 4.75
N GLN A 490 22.29 16.29 4.81
CA GLN A 490 21.86 15.61 6.03
C GLN A 490 23.08 15.03 6.76
N ALA A 491 23.66 15.84 7.66
CA ALA A 491 24.80 15.44 8.49
C ALA A 491 24.52 14.21 9.38
N ARG A 492 23.24 13.94 9.65
CA ARG A 492 22.77 12.75 10.37
C ARG A 492 21.69 12.06 9.54
N ALA A 493 21.74 10.74 9.46
CA ALA A 493 20.67 9.97 8.82
C ALA A 493 19.32 10.25 9.49
N SER A 494 18.28 10.35 8.68
CA SER A 494 16.90 10.50 9.15
C SER A 494 16.11 9.23 8.85
N ALA A 495 15.00 9.03 9.55
CA ALA A 495 14.04 7.97 9.24
C ALA A 495 13.04 8.38 8.14
N ARG A 496 13.36 9.42 7.35
CA ARG A 496 12.52 9.85 6.24
C ARG A 496 12.50 8.72 5.21
N ASN A 497 11.34 8.09 5.04
CA ASN A 497 11.07 6.94 4.16
C ASN A 497 11.58 5.60 4.68
N ALA A 498 11.81 5.51 5.98
CA ALA A 498 12.16 4.25 6.62
C ALA A 498 10.92 3.34 6.73
N ASP A 499 11.12 2.05 6.51
CA ASP A 499 10.07 1.05 6.68
C ASP A 499 10.08 0.51 8.11
N LEU A 500 8.89 0.35 8.69
CA LEU A 500 8.73 -0.30 9.99
C LEU A 500 8.85 -1.81 9.83
N ILE A 501 9.81 -2.42 10.53
CA ILE A 501 10.06 -3.87 10.47
C ILE A 501 9.82 -4.57 11.81
N GLY A 502 9.56 -3.83 12.88
CA GLY A 502 9.17 -4.40 14.18
C GLY A 502 8.95 -3.34 15.26
N GLY A 503 8.46 -3.78 16.42
CA GLY A 503 8.28 -2.90 17.57
C GLY A 503 8.34 -3.65 18.89
N LEU A 504 9.03 -3.07 19.88
CA LEU A 504 9.19 -3.61 21.22
C LEU A 504 8.69 -2.59 22.24
N ALA A 505 7.76 -2.98 23.10
CA ALA A 505 7.21 -2.12 24.12
C ALA A 505 7.91 -2.31 25.46
N ASN A 506 8.07 -1.21 26.21
CA ASN A 506 8.61 -1.21 27.57
C ASN A 506 9.96 -1.95 27.67
N ILE A 507 10.90 -1.65 26.78
CA ILE A 507 12.30 -2.10 26.90
C ILE A 507 13.15 -1.01 27.53
N LYS A 508 14.20 -1.39 28.25
CA LYS A 508 15.13 -0.43 28.84
C LYS A 508 16.20 -0.02 27.84
N ILE A 509 16.29 1.27 27.60
CA ILE A 509 17.42 1.93 26.93
C ILE A 509 18.15 2.75 28.00
N ASP A 510 19.42 2.44 28.23
CA ASP A 510 20.25 3.07 29.27
C ASP A 510 19.55 3.12 30.65
N GLY A 511 18.86 2.02 30.97
CA GLY A 511 18.15 1.83 32.24
C GLY A 511 16.75 2.47 32.32
N ARG A 512 16.33 3.26 31.32
CA ARG A 512 15.00 3.90 31.26
C ARG A 512 14.06 3.17 30.30
N GLU A 513 12.81 3.02 30.67
CA GLU A 513 11.82 2.35 29.82
C GLU A 513 11.46 3.20 28.59
N HIS A 514 11.46 2.55 27.44
CA HIS A 514 11.09 3.10 26.15
C HIS A 514 10.21 2.09 25.42
N ASP A 515 9.37 2.63 24.55
CA ASP A 515 8.93 1.91 23.37
C ASP A 515 9.94 2.11 22.26
N VAL A 516 10.23 1.04 21.52
CA VAL A 516 11.17 1.08 20.41
C VAL A 516 10.52 0.60 19.14
N LEU A 517 10.49 1.47 18.15
CA LEU A 517 10.18 1.09 16.77
C LEU A 517 11.48 0.70 16.08
N VAL A 518 11.48 -0.47 15.46
CA VAL A 518 12.60 -1.01 14.69
C VAL A 518 12.31 -0.71 13.22
N LEU A 519 13.09 0.20 12.64
CA LEU A 519 13.00 0.54 11.24
C LEU A 519 14.08 -0.19 10.44
N ASP A 520 13.99 -0.19 9.12
CA ASP A 520 15.00 -0.78 8.23
C ASP A 520 16.34 -0.04 8.25
N ASN A 521 16.37 1.23 8.69
CA ASN A 521 17.56 2.08 8.72
C ASN A 521 17.93 2.65 10.11
N GLY A 522 17.17 2.36 11.16
CA GLY A 522 17.48 2.79 12.53
C GLY A 522 16.42 2.42 13.57
N LEU A 523 16.59 2.93 14.79
CA LEU A 523 15.68 2.74 15.93
C LEU A 523 15.05 4.07 16.34
N VAL A 524 13.73 4.08 16.55
CA VAL A 524 13.04 5.22 17.19
C VAL A 524 12.80 4.89 18.66
N LEU A 525 13.27 5.73 19.56
CA LEU A 525 13.25 5.51 21.00
C LEU A 525 12.21 6.45 21.62
N ILE A 526 11.05 5.92 21.98
CA ILE A 526 9.92 6.68 22.52
C ILE A 526 9.95 6.56 24.05
N PRO A 527 10.26 7.65 24.78
CA PRO A 527 10.43 7.58 26.23
C PRO A 527 9.09 7.45 26.96
N ASP A 528 9.16 6.97 28.20
CA ASP A 528 8.05 6.96 29.17
C ASP A 528 6.75 6.27 28.69
N PRO A 529 6.82 5.00 28.23
CA PRO A 529 5.71 4.30 27.56
C PRO A 529 4.47 4.03 28.43
N GLY A 530 4.52 4.26 29.74
CA GLY A 530 3.42 3.94 30.65
C GLY A 530 3.34 2.43 30.96
N LYS A 531 2.13 1.89 31.12
CA LYS A 531 1.94 0.49 31.58
C LYS A 531 2.36 -0.53 30.51
N SER A 532 3.08 -1.57 30.95
CA SER A 532 3.57 -2.65 30.08
C SER A 532 2.48 -3.50 29.44
N SER A 533 1.33 -3.68 30.12
CA SER A 533 0.20 -4.48 29.61
C SER A 533 -0.61 -3.81 28.49
N GLU A 534 -0.24 -2.60 28.07
CA GLU A 534 -0.89 -1.86 26.98
C GLU A 534 0.11 -1.56 25.84
N GLY A 535 1.26 -2.25 25.84
CA GLY A 535 2.37 -1.97 24.94
C GLY A 535 2.05 -2.21 23.48
N GLU A 536 1.54 -3.40 23.16
CA GLU A 536 1.15 -3.76 21.79
C GLU A 536 0.11 -2.78 21.23
N LYS A 537 -0.90 -2.45 22.05
CA LYS A 537 -1.99 -1.54 21.67
C LYS A 537 -1.50 -0.11 21.43
N ARG A 538 -0.59 0.38 22.27
CA ARG A 538 -0.01 1.72 22.15
C ARG A 538 0.87 1.84 20.91
N LEU A 539 1.74 0.86 20.66
CA LEU A 539 2.54 0.80 19.44
C LEU A 539 1.67 0.75 18.19
N THR A 540 0.63 -0.09 18.19
CA THR A 540 -0.35 -0.19 17.08
C THR A 540 -1.06 1.14 16.83
N ALA A 541 -1.50 1.81 17.90
CA ALA A 541 -2.15 3.11 17.78
C ALA A 541 -1.21 4.20 17.25
N LEU A 542 0.06 4.19 17.68
CA LEU A 542 1.07 5.15 17.24
C LEU A 542 1.37 5.01 15.75
N VAL A 543 1.65 3.79 15.29
CA VAL A 543 1.97 3.52 13.88
C VAL A 543 0.75 3.71 12.97
N GLY A 544 -0.46 3.48 13.48
CA GLY A 544 -1.69 3.72 12.73
C GLY A 544 -2.11 5.19 12.64
N ALA A 545 -1.55 6.08 13.47
CA ALA A 545 -1.93 7.49 13.53
C ALA A 545 -1.15 8.37 12.55
N GLU A 546 0.13 8.09 12.33
CA GLU A 546 0.99 8.90 11.48
C GLU A 546 2.18 8.09 10.92
N PRO A 547 2.80 8.53 9.80
CA PRO A 547 3.95 7.85 9.23
C PRO A 547 5.15 7.79 10.19
N VAL A 548 5.87 6.66 10.21
CA VAL A 548 7.00 6.44 11.14
C VAL A 548 8.14 7.47 11.01
N GLY A 549 8.32 8.05 9.83
CA GLY A 549 9.27 9.15 9.63
C GLY A 549 8.91 10.42 10.42
N GLU A 550 7.62 10.71 10.61
CA GLU A 550 7.14 11.83 11.43
C GLU A 550 7.27 11.52 12.93
N VAL A 551 7.05 10.25 13.31
CA VAL A 551 7.33 9.76 14.66
C VAL A 551 8.81 9.96 15.00
N ALA A 552 9.71 9.51 14.13
CA ALA A 552 11.15 9.65 14.29
C ALA A 552 11.65 11.11 14.27
N ALA A 553 10.90 12.04 13.69
CA ALA A 553 11.22 13.47 13.75
C ALA A 553 10.91 14.08 15.12
N ARG A 554 10.01 13.47 15.92
CA ARG A 554 9.61 13.96 17.25
C ARG A 554 10.35 13.26 18.40
N TYR A 555 10.84 12.05 18.18
CA TYR A 555 11.50 11.24 19.20
C TYR A 555 12.97 10.97 18.88
N PRO A 556 13.82 10.65 19.88
CA PRO A 556 15.19 10.25 19.63
C PRO A 556 15.29 9.12 18.60
N TYR A 557 16.03 9.38 17.53
CA TYR A 557 16.33 8.42 16.48
C TYR A 557 17.79 8.00 16.54
N LEU A 558 18.06 6.69 16.49
CA LEU A 558 19.39 6.08 16.43
C LEU A 558 19.56 5.38 15.07
N PRO A 559 20.23 6.02 14.10
CA PRO A 559 20.54 5.39 12.83
C PRO A 559 21.48 4.19 13.01
N TYR A 560 21.28 3.13 12.23
CA TYR A 560 22.19 1.97 12.27
C TYR A 560 23.61 2.33 11.83
N GLU A 561 23.77 3.29 10.92
CA GLU A 561 25.08 3.75 10.46
C GLU A 561 25.92 4.47 11.53
N GLU A 562 25.34 4.80 12.69
CA GLU A 562 26.08 5.32 13.84
C GLU A 562 26.62 4.21 14.75
N ILE A 563 26.16 2.96 14.57
CA ILE A 563 26.53 1.82 15.39
C ILE A 563 27.78 1.16 14.78
N THR A 564 28.86 1.08 15.55
CA THR A 564 30.13 0.48 15.10
C THR A 564 30.26 -0.97 15.51
N SER A 565 29.63 -1.38 16.61
CA SER A 565 29.57 -2.78 17.01
C SER A 565 28.36 -3.06 17.88
N VAL A 566 27.90 -4.30 17.83
CA VAL A 566 26.83 -4.80 18.69
C VAL A 566 27.31 -6.04 19.44
N GLU A 567 27.25 -5.99 20.77
CA GLU A 567 27.53 -7.12 21.65
C GLU A 567 26.20 -7.64 22.24
N VAL A 568 25.66 -8.72 21.67
CA VAL A 568 24.48 -9.41 22.23
C VAL A 568 24.95 -10.38 23.33
N ARG A 569 24.63 -10.06 24.59
CA ARG A 569 24.97 -10.89 25.76
C ARG A 569 23.95 -11.98 26.05
N ARG A 570 22.71 -11.74 25.63
CA ARG A 570 21.58 -12.66 25.80
C ARG A 570 20.51 -12.34 24.77
N GLU A 571 19.94 -13.36 24.15
CA GLU A 571 18.87 -13.17 23.15
C GLU A 571 17.49 -13.08 23.78
N VAL A 572 17.20 -13.87 24.84
CA VAL A 572 15.85 -13.92 25.46
C VAL A 572 15.90 -13.92 27.00
N PRO A 573 15.37 -12.88 27.67
CA PRO A 573 15.06 -11.56 27.10
C PRO A 573 16.34 -10.90 26.59
N LEU A 574 16.21 -10.12 25.51
CA LEU A 574 17.33 -9.48 24.82
C LEU A 574 18.14 -8.58 25.77
N LYS A 575 19.46 -8.75 25.75
CA LYS A 575 20.43 -7.84 26.34
C LYS A 575 21.55 -7.60 25.34
N ALA A 576 21.67 -6.36 24.87
CA ALA A 576 22.69 -5.97 23.92
C ALA A 576 23.35 -4.66 24.34
N THR A 577 24.62 -4.51 23.96
CA THR A 577 25.38 -3.27 24.08
C THR A 577 25.70 -2.79 22.67
N LEU A 578 25.28 -1.57 22.34
CA LEU A 578 25.59 -0.93 21.06
C LEU A 578 26.71 0.08 21.31
N THR A 579 27.82 -0.04 20.58
CA THR A 579 28.88 0.98 20.59
C THR A 579 28.65 1.91 19.41
N LEU A 580 28.66 3.22 19.65
CA LEU A 580 28.47 4.23 18.61
C LEU A 580 29.81 4.77 18.11
N PHE A 581 29.79 5.36 16.92
CA PHE A 581 30.97 5.95 16.29
C PHE A 581 31.60 7.08 17.12
N ASP A 582 30.81 7.82 17.87
CA ASP A 582 31.28 8.88 18.78
C ASP A 582 31.80 8.36 20.13
N GLY A 583 31.87 7.04 20.30
CA GLY A 583 32.33 6.37 21.52
C GLY A 583 31.26 6.23 22.61
N ARG A 584 30.05 6.75 22.41
CA ARG A 584 28.93 6.47 23.33
C ARG A 584 28.55 4.99 23.27
N VAL A 585 28.02 4.50 24.39
CA VAL A 585 27.54 3.13 24.53
C VAL A 585 26.07 3.18 24.91
N VAL A 586 25.24 2.47 24.16
CA VAL A 586 23.79 2.35 24.41
C VAL A 586 23.48 0.93 24.87
N GLN A 587 22.88 0.81 26.06
CA GLN A 587 22.45 -0.48 26.59
C GLN A 587 20.99 -0.75 26.24
N VAL A 588 20.74 -1.87 25.59
CA VAL A 588 19.40 -2.36 25.24
C VAL A 588 19.07 -3.55 26.12
N GLN A 589 18.00 -3.47 26.91
CA GLN A 589 17.56 -4.54 27.79
C GLN A 589 16.04 -4.72 27.70
N GLU A 590 15.62 -5.86 27.15
CA GLU A 590 14.24 -6.30 27.19
C GLU A 590 13.84 -6.77 28.60
N LEU A 591 12.59 -6.52 28.97
CA LEU A 591 11.99 -6.98 30.21
C LEU A 591 11.16 -8.24 29.97
N MET A 592 10.99 -9.07 31.00
CA MET A 592 10.13 -10.26 30.90
C MET A 592 8.65 -9.93 30.60
N ALA A 593 8.24 -8.68 30.86
CA ALA A 593 6.90 -8.16 30.61
C ALA A 593 6.81 -7.27 29.36
N SER A 594 7.86 -7.22 28.53
CA SER A 594 7.84 -6.49 27.26
C SER A 594 6.83 -7.13 26.30
N GLU A 595 6.07 -6.29 25.61
CA GLU A 595 5.15 -6.70 24.55
C GLU A 595 5.75 -6.35 23.18
N PHE A 596 5.19 -6.93 22.12
CA PHE A 596 5.70 -6.73 20.76
C PHE A 596 4.59 -6.26 19.84
N LEU A 597 4.94 -5.36 18.92
CA LEU A 597 4.03 -4.99 17.82
C LEU A 597 3.70 -6.21 16.95
N GLU A 598 4.73 -7.01 16.65
CA GLU A 598 4.58 -8.30 15.99
C GLU A 598 5.35 -9.39 16.74
N LYS A 599 4.89 -10.65 16.69
CA LYS A 599 5.53 -11.78 17.37
C LYS A 599 7.02 -11.94 17.04
N HIS A 600 7.43 -11.56 15.84
CA HIS A 600 8.82 -11.69 15.34
C HIS A 600 9.63 -10.41 15.51
N SER A 601 9.14 -9.40 16.25
CA SER A 601 9.84 -8.11 16.41
C SER A 601 11.22 -8.28 17.05
N ARG A 602 11.35 -9.16 18.06
CA ARG A 602 12.65 -9.47 18.68
C ARG A 602 13.61 -10.12 17.70
N ASP A 603 13.14 -11.17 17.01
CA ASP A 603 13.95 -11.90 16.02
C ASP A 603 14.41 -10.97 14.89
N THR A 604 13.57 -9.99 14.53
CA THR A 604 13.91 -8.97 13.54
C THR A 604 14.99 -8.02 14.05
N LEU A 605 14.89 -7.55 15.29
CA LEU A 605 15.94 -6.73 15.91
C LEU A 605 17.27 -7.49 16.04
N LEU A 606 17.23 -8.77 16.39
CA LEU A 606 18.43 -9.62 16.45
C LEU A 606 19.08 -9.78 15.07
N ARG A 607 18.31 -10.03 14.01
CA ARG A 607 18.82 -10.08 12.63
C ARG A 607 19.44 -8.76 12.19
N VAL A 608 18.86 -7.64 12.60
CA VAL A 608 19.45 -6.31 12.36
C VAL A 608 20.80 -6.19 13.08
N PHE A 609 20.89 -6.60 14.35
CA PHE A 609 22.13 -6.56 15.12
C PHE A 609 23.21 -7.48 14.54
N GLU A 610 22.84 -8.65 14.04
CA GLU A 610 23.76 -9.55 13.31
C GLU A 610 24.30 -8.86 12.04
N ARG A 611 23.43 -8.25 11.24
CA ARG A 611 23.84 -7.54 10.01
C ARG A 611 24.73 -6.32 10.25
N ILE A 612 24.70 -5.72 11.44
CA ILE A 612 25.60 -4.61 11.80
C ILE A 612 26.98 -5.14 12.25
N LYS A 613 27.06 -6.40 12.66
CA LYS A 613 28.29 -7.05 13.11
C LYS A 613 29.15 -7.55 11.95
N ASP A 614 28.50 -7.93 10.85
CA ASP A 614 29.11 -8.29 9.56
C ASP A 614 29.46 -7.02 8.76
#